data_AF-A0A2N8NDB4-F1
#
_entry.id   AF-A0A2N8NDB4-F1
#
_cell.length_a   1.000
_cell.length_b   1.000
_cell.length_c   1.000
_cell.angle_alpha   90.00
_cell.angle_beta   90.00
_cell.angle_gamma   90.00
#
_symmetry.space_group_name_H-M   'P 1'
#
loop_
_entity.id
_entity.type
_entity.pdbx_description
1 polymer ?
#
loop_
_entity_poly.entity_id
_entity_poly.type
_entity_poly.pdbx_seq_one_letter_code
_entity_poly.pdbx_strand_id
1 'polypeptide(L)'
;MEKAAPKRIVFGSMFYLGRSFSAWDRLFSFPLSKFKDSGDEPIGAIYLVYRSDLESINGFDEYYCFWGVEDRDVDCRMRLIGAIPIQLDKYRYPIFHQWHPFVSDRKRGFFPEKWWDTINIYFSLNRDRPIRNENGWGKYIRPEDRPIFTAEVVETLIYSSYGRSYQKAQEIDRIVEKLNALNENECLQIILRKRTMGVLSFSLVRYVNLLIRICRLRLGIDYIENVEKEKYFYSADMFYVVWQLIRTQGLIRDYSMIEENGGITIRLMRGISLSQQLISQ
;
A
#
# COMPACT_ATOMS: atom_id res chain seq x y z
N MET A 1 -6.27 -8.85 -30.27
CA MET A 1 -7.18 -7.80 -29.78
C MET A 1 -8.62 -8.28 -29.65
N GLU A 2 -9.11 -9.28 -30.39
CA GLU A 2 -10.50 -9.80 -30.28
C GLU A 2 -10.94 -10.27 -28.88
N LYS A 3 -9.99 -10.68 -28.02
CA LYS A 3 -10.29 -11.12 -26.66
C LYS A 3 -10.63 -9.95 -25.72
N ALA A 4 -10.08 -8.76 -25.95
CA ALA A 4 -10.35 -7.56 -25.17
C ALA A 4 -11.60 -6.86 -25.74
N ALA A 5 -12.76 -7.36 -25.34
CA ALA A 5 -14.07 -6.90 -25.78
C ALA A 5 -14.95 -6.55 -24.56
N PRO A 6 -16.10 -5.88 -24.76
CA PRO A 6 -17.03 -5.63 -23.67
C PRO A 6 -17.38 -6.90 -22.89
N LYS A 7 -17.54 -6.76 -21.57
CA LYS A 7 -17.84 -7.83 -20.61
C LYS A 7 -16.82 -8.97 -20.61
N ARG A 8 -15.55 -8.66 -20.87
CA ARG A 8 -14.45 -9.62 -20.75
C ARG A 8 -13.32 -9.06 -19.89
N ILE A 9 -12.79 -9.91 -19.04
CA ILE A 9 -11.59 -9.69 -18.25
C ILE A 9 -10.51 -10.59 -18.85
N VAL A 10 -9.57 -10.04 -19.60
CA VAL A 10 -8.44 -10.82 -20.14
C VAL A 10 -7.31 -10.78 -19.14
N PHE A 11 -6.82 -11.95 -18.72
CA PHE A 11 -5.71 -12.07 -17.79
C PHE A 11 -4.74 -13.15 -18.26
N GLY A 12 -3.53 -13.19 -17.70
CA GLY A 12 -2.51 -14.14 -18.11
C GLY A 12 -1.59 -14.54 -16.97
N SER A 13 -1.14 -15.80 -17.03
CA SER A 13 -0.07 -16.30 -16.17
C SER A 13 1.28 -15.73 -16.60
N MET A 14 2.22 -15.67 -15.68
CA MET A 14 3.59 -15.21 -15.93
C MET A 14 4.61 -16.30 -15.57
N PHE A 15 5.75 -16.26 -16.23
CA PHE A 15 6.94 -17.03 -15.90
C PHE A 15 7.90 -16.18 -15.09
N TYR A 16 8.32 -16.66 -13.92
CA TYR A 16 9.24 -15.95 -13.06
C TYR A 16 10.68 -16.15 -13.50
N LEU A 17 11.37 -15.04 -13.77
CA LEU A 17 12.81 -15.05 -13.98
C LEU A 17 13.54 -15.15 -12.64
N GLY A 18 14.69 -15.80 -12.65
CA GLY A 18 15.56 -15.88 -11.47
C GLY A 18 16.30 -14.57 -11.20
N ARG A 19 16.72 -14.37 -9.95
CA ARG A 19 17.49 -13.20 -9.50
C ARG A 19 18.72 -12.89 -10.35
N SER A 20 19.39 -13.92 -10.87
CA SER A 20 20.62 -13.82 -11.65
C SER A 20 20.39 -13.91 -13.16
N PHE A 21 19.13 -13.82 -13.63
CA PHE A 21 18.84 -13.90 -15.06
C PHE A 21 19.42 -12.68 -15.80
N SER A 22 20.28 -12.94 -16.78
CA SER A 22 20.97 -11.90 -17.56
C SER A 22 20.95 -12.15 -19.07
N ALA A 23 20.46 -13.31 -19.52
CA ALA A 23 20.48 -13.72 -20.93
C ALA A 23 19.24 -13.21 -21.69
N TRP A 24 18.97 -11.90 -21.62
CA TRP A 24 17.77 -11.25 -22.17
C TRP A 24 17.62 -11.47 -23.68
N ASP A 25 18.72 -11.39 -24.44
CA ASP A 25 18.74 -11.58 -25.90
C ASP A 25 18.33 -13.00 -26.34
N ARG A 26 18.40 -13.95 -25.41
CA ARG A 26 18.09 -15.36 -25.66
C ARG A 26 16.89 -15.85 -24.86
N LEU A 27 16.11 -14.95 -24.28
CA LEU A 27 14.98 -15.27 -23.41
C LEU A 27 14.03 -16.30 -24.06
N PHE A 28 13.70 -16.12 -25.33
CA PHE A 28 12.80 -17.01 -26.08
C PHE A 28 13.45 -18.31 -26.57
N SER A 29 14.77 -18.46 -26.43
CA SER A 29 15.46 -19.73 -26.75
C SER A 29 15.37 -20.76 -25.62
N PHE A 30 14.99 -20.33 -24.42
CA PHE A 30 14.81 -21.24 -23.29
C PHE A 30 13.43 -21.89 -23.37
N PRO A 31 13.31 -23.21 -23.17
CA PRO A 31 12.02 -23.86 -23.01
C PRO A 31 11.23 -23.25 -21.85
N LEU A 32 9.97 -22.87 -22.08
CA LEU A 32 9.13 -22.23 -21.06
C LEU A 32 8.95 -23.09 -19.80
N SER A 33 9.00 -24.42 -19.95
CA SER A 33 8.96 -25.38 -18.83
C SER A 33 10.10 -25.26 -17.83
N LYS A 34 11.17 -24.51 -18.15
CA LYS A 34 12.27 -24.23 -17.21
C LYS A 34 11.94 -23.16 -16.18
N PHE A 35 10.93 -22.34 -16.44
CA PHE A 35 10.55 -21.26 -15.54
C PHE A 35 9.38 -21.68 -14.66
N LYS A 36 9.43 -21.28 -13.38
CA LYS A 36 8.27 -21.38 -12.49
C LYS A 36 7.21 -20.42 -13.00
N ASP A 37 5.95 -20.85 -13.08
CA ASP A 37 4.83 -19.97 -13.43
C ASP A 37 3.94 -19.62 -12.23
N SER A 38 3.12 -18.59 -12.41
CA SER A 38 2.20 -18.05 -11.38
C SER A 38 0.94 -18.88 -11.14
N GLY A 39 0.72 -19.97 -11.87
CA GLY A 39 -0.56 -20.65 -11.93
C GLY A 39 -1.56 -19.92 -12.82
N ASP A 40 -2.80 -20.43 -12.82
CA ASP A 40 -3.85 -20.04 -13.77
C ASP A 40 -4.90 -19.09 -13.17
N GLU A 41 -4.59 -18.46 -12.03
CA GLU A 41 -5.44 -17.47 -11.38
C GLU A 41 -5.05 -16.03 -11.77
N PRO A 42 -6.02 -15.08 -11.80
CA PRO A 42 -5.72 -13.68 -12.01
C PRO A 42 -5.00 -13.10 -10.78
N ILE A 43 -3.74 -12.70 -10.96
CA ILE A 43 -2.89 -12.14 -9.90
C ILE A 43 -2.53 -10.66 -10.11
N GLY A 44 -3.40 -9.91 -10.79
CA GLY A 44 -3.29 -8.45 -10.94
C GLY A 44 -2.31 -7.94 -12.01
N ALA A 45 -1.19 -8.64 -12.21
CA ALA A 45 -0.12 -8.17 -13.10
C ALA A 45 -0.53 -7.95 -14.57
N ILE A 46 -1.39 -8.83 -15.10
CA ILE A 46 -1.89 -8.75 -16.47
C ILE A 46 -3.41 -8.77 -16.40
N TYR A 47 -3.99 -7.60 -16.59
CA TYR A 47 -5.43 -7.39 -16.47
C TYR A 47 -5.88 -6.41 -17.55
N LEU A 48 -6.58 -6.90 -18.57
CA LEU A 48 -7.11 -6.10 -19.66
C LEU A 48 -8.63 -6.15 -19.65
N VAL A 49 -9.24 -4.98 -19.64
CA VAL A 49 -10.70 -4.81 -19.67
C VAL A 49 -11.07 -3.71 -20.66
N TYR A 50 -12.31 -3.77 -21.15
CA TYR A 50 -12.83 -2.72 -22.00
C TYR A 50 -13.06 -1.46 -21.17
N ARG A 51 -12.62 -0.30 -21.69
CA ARG A 51 -12.62 0.96 -20.96
C ARG A 51 -14.00 1.31 -20.40
N SER A 52 -15.06 1.19 -21.19
CA SER A 52 -16.40 1.57 -20.74
C SER A 52 -16.95 0.66 -19.63
N ASP A 53 -16.52 -0.61 -19.56
CA ASP A 53 -16.89 -1.48 -18.45
C ASP A 53 -16.18 -1.06 -17.16
N LEU A 54 -14.89 -0.72 -17.25
CA LEU A 54 -14.13 -0.21 -16.11
C LEU A 54 -14.69 1.14 -15.62
N GLU A 55 -15.04 2.04 -16.55
CA GLU A 55 -15.69 3.31 -16.22
C GLU A 55 -17.08 3.11 -15.61
N SER A 56 -17.84 2.07 -16.03
CA SER A 56 -19.16 1.77 -15.46
C SER A 56 -19.14 1.36 -13.98
N ILE A 57 -17.98 0.95 -13.47
CA ILE A 57 -17.74 0.65 -12.05
C ILE A 57 -16.91 1.73 -11.35
N ASN A 58 -16.69 2.87 -12.01
CA ASN A 58 -15.86 3.97 -11.56
C ASN A 58 -14.38 3.60 -11.31
N GLY A 59 -13.82 2.71 -12.12
CA GLY A 59 -12.40 2.36 -12.06
C GLY A 59 -12.01 1.53 -10.83
N PHE A 60 -10.74 1.64 -10.43
CA PHE A 60 -10.24 1.09 -9.17
C PHE A 60 -10.80 1.89 -7.98
N ASP A 61 -11.03 1.24 -6.85
CA ASP A 61 -11.51 1.92 -5.64
C ASP A 61 -10.36 2.74 -5.01
N GLU A 62 -10.56 4.05 -4.88
CA GLU A 62 -9.59 5.00 -4.33
C GLU A 62 -9.35 4.80 -2.82
N TYR A 63 -10.12 3.91 -2.17
CA TYR A 63 -9.82 3.44 -0.81
C TYR A 63 -8.47 2.73 -0.69
N TYR A 64 -8.05 2.00 -1.73
CA TYR A 64 -6.82 1.22 -1.71
C TYR A 64 -5.60 2.10 -2.01
N CYS A 65 -5.06 2.75 -0.98
CA CYS A 65 -3.90 3.66 -1.11
C CYS A 65 -2.54 2.97 -1.00
N PHE A 66 -2.52 1.67 -0.69
CA PHE A 66 -1.30 0.86 -0.62
C PHE A 66 -1.54 -0.48 -1.32
N TRP A 67 -0.46 -1.16 -1.66
CA TRP A 67 -0.49 -2.41 -2.41
C TRP A 67 -1.35 -3.50 -1.75
N GLY A 68 -2.16 -4.20 -2.54
CA GLY A 68 -2.93 -5.36 -2.11
C GLY A 68 -4.45 -5.15 -2.06
N VAL A 69 -5.17 -6.23 -2.37
CA VAL A 69 -6.64 -6.35 -2.42
C VAL A 69 -7.31 -5.57 -3.56
N GLU A 70 -6.70 -4.53 -4.10
CA GLU A 70 -7.17 -3.71 -5.23
C GLU A 70 -7.49 -4.54 -6.48
N ASP A 71 -6.62 -5.49 -6.83
CA ASP A 71 -6.79 -6.34 -8.02
C ASP A 71 -7.97 -7.31 -7.85
N ARG A 72 -8.12 -7.83 -6.63
CA ARG A 72 -9.22 -8.72 -6.27
C ARG A 72 -10.55 -7.97 -6.22
N ASP A 73 -10.54 -6.73 -5.71
CA ASP A 73 -11.70 -5.87 -5.67
C ASP A 73 -12.21 -5.52 -7.07
N VAL A 74 -11.33 -5.07 -7.96
CA VAL A 74 -11.72 -4.74 -9.34
C VAL A 74 -12.21 -5.99 -10.10
N ASP A 75 -11.58 -7.16 -9.95
CA ASP A 75 -12.06 -8.41 -10.56
C ASP A 75 -13.46 -8.78 -10.04
N CYS A 76 -13.68 -8.69 -8.73
CA CYS A 76 -14.99 -8.94 -8.13
C CYS A 76 -16.07 -8.01 -8.70
N ARG A 77 -15.80 -6.70 -8.77
CA ARG A 77 -16.75 -5.71 -9.27
C ARG A 77 -17.01 -5.85 -10.77
N MET A 78 -16.00 -6.21 -11.55
CA MET A 78 -16.16 -6.51 -12.98
C MET A 78 -17.05 -7.74 -13.20
N ARG A 79 -16.93 -8.78 -12.37
CA ARG A 79 -17.82 -9.96 -12.44
C ARG A 79 -19.26 -9.63 -12.08
N LEU A 80 -19.48 -8.74 -11.10
CA LEU A 80 -20.82 -8.28 -10.72
C LEU A 80 -21.56 -7.58 -11.87
N ILE A 81 -20.84 -6.90 -12.76
CA ILE A 81 -21.44 -6.29 -13.98
C ILE A 81 -21.50 -7.26 -15.17
N GLY A 82 -21.31 -8.57 -14.93
CA GLY A 82 -21.42 -9.63 -15.92
C GLY A 82 -20.16 -9.90 -16.74
N ALA A 83 -19.00 -9.35 -16.38
CA ALA A 83 -17.77 -9.62 -17.12
C ALA A 83 -17.24 -11.03 -16.82
N ILE A 84 -16.77 -11.72 -17.87
CA ILE A 84 -16.25 -13.08 -17.78
C ILE A 84 -14.71 -13.12 -17.88
N PRO A 85 -14.02 -13.93 -17.07
CA PRO A 85 -12.57 -14.09 -17.14
C PRO A 85 -12.14 -14.93 -18.35
N ILE A 86 -11.18 -14.42 -19.12
CA ILE A 86 -10.57 -15.07 -20.28
C ILE A 86 -9.06 -15.16 -20.05
N GLN A 87 -8.58 -16.38 -19.81
CA GLN A 87 -7.15 -16.60 -19.66
C GLN A 87 -6.44 -16.58 -21.03
N LEU A 88 -5.29 -15.93 -21.08
CA LEU A 88 -4.35 -16.02 -22.18
C LEU A 88 -3.57 -17.34 -22.09
N ASP A 89 -3.36 -17.98 -23.23
CA ASP A 89 -2.49 -19.15 -23.33
C ASP A 89 -1.04 -18.70 -23.07
N LYS A 90 -0.51 -19.10 -21.91
CA LYS A 90 0.85 -18.74 -21.47
C LYS A 90 1.95 -19.27 -22.37
N TYR A 91 1.71 -20.33 -23.15
CA TYR A 91 2.70 -20.86 -24.10
C TYR A 91 2.67 -20.12 -25.43
N ARG A 92 1.51 -19.62 -25.83
CA ARG A 92 1.35 -18.80 -27.04
C ARG A 92 1.74 -17.34 -26.81
N TYR A 93 1.48 -16.81 -25.61
CA TYR A 93 1.75 -15.43 -25.22
C TYR A 93 2.55 -15.40 -23.91
N PRO A 94 3.82 -15.80 -23.92
CA PRO A 94 4.61 -15.87 -22.71
C PRO A 94 4.91 -14.47 -22.15
N ILE A 95 4.64 -14.31 -20.86
CA ILE A 95 4.90 -13.09 -20.10
C ILE A 95 5.92 -13.42 -19.03
N PHE A 96 7.00 -12.63 -18.96
CA PHE A 96 8.10 -12.87 -18.03
C PHE A 96 8.10 -11.82 -16.93
N HIS A 97 8.00 -12.27 -15.69
CA HIS A 97 8.10 -11.40 -14.52
C HIS A 97 9.56 -11.33 -14.09
N GLN A 98 10.13 -10.13 -14.18
CA GLN A 98 11.50 -9.89 -13.73
C GLN A 98 11.61 -10.08 -12.22
N TRP A 99 12.68 -10.74 -11.77
CA TRP A 99 12.94 -10.87 -10.35
C TRP A 99 13.16 -9.49 -9.71
N HIS A 100 12.50 -9.25 -8.59
CA HIS A 100 12.84 -8.19 -7.66
C HIS A 100 12.78 -8.75 -6.22
N PRO A 101 13.42 -8.09 -5.24
CA PRO A 101 13.26 -8.45 -3.83
C PRO A 101 11.78 -8.48 -3.44
N PHE A 102 11.38 -9.46 -2.63
CA PHE A 102 10.00 -9.61 -2.20
C PHE A 102 9.55 -8.40 -1.38
N VAL A 103 8.51 -7.73 -1.85
CA VAL A 103 7.82 -6.65 -1.14
C VAL A 103 6.40 -7.14 -0.88
N SER A 104 6.01 -7.24 0.38
CA SER A 104 4.69 -7.73 0.78
C SER A 104 4.26 -7.10 2.09
N ASP A 105 3.00 -7.35 2.47
CA ASP A 105 2.44 -7.06 3.80
C ASP A 105 3.30 -7.58 4.95
N ARG A 106 4.02 -8.68 4.73
CA ARG A 106 4.95 -9.26 5.72
C ARG A 106 6.24 -8.46 5.90
N LYS A 107 6.52 -7.51 5.00
CA LYS A 107 7.66 -6.60 5.15
C LYS A 107 7.30 -5.50 6.15
N ARG A 108 7.94 -5.52 7.32
CA ARG A 108 7.69 -4.53 8.39
C ARG A 108 7.88 -3.11 7.87
N GLY A 109 6.91 -2.24 8.14
CA GLY A 109 6.97 -0.84 7.73
C GLY A 109 6.72 -0.60 6.24
N PHE A 110 6.28 -1.62 5.48
CA PHE A 110 5.75 -1.43 4.13
C PHE A 110 4.36 -0.78 4.13
N PHE A 111 3.54 -1.12 5.14
CA PHE A 111 2.22 -0.54 5.36
C PHE A 111 2.11 0.07 6.76
N PRO A 112 1.12 0.97 6.98
CA PRO A 112 0.64 1.25 8.33
C PRO A 112 0.25 -0.05 9.05
N GLU A 113 0.51 -0.12 10.35
CA GLU A 113 0.13 -1.31 11.14
C GLU A 113 -1.37 -1.59 11.00
N LYS A 114 -1.79 -2.86 10.92
CA LYS A 114 -3.20 -3.28 10.76
C LYS A 114 -3.87 -2.83 9.45
N TRP A 115 -3.13 -2.19 8.53
CA TRP A 115 -3.70 -1.79 7.25
C TRP A 115 -4.21 -2.99 6.46
N TRP A 116 -3.47 -4.11 6.45
CA TRP A 116 -3.88 -5.35 5.79
C TRP A 116 -5.25 -5.86 6.29
N ASP A 117 -5.47 -5.86 7.60
CA ASP A 117 -6.76 -6.26 8.18
C ASP A 117 -7.85 -5.27 7.78
N THR A 118 -7.53 -3.98 7.84
CA THR A 118 -8.44 -2.87 7.51
C THR A 118 -8.93 -2.95 6.06
N ILE A 119 -8.04 -3.21 5.08
CA ILE A 119 -8.41 -3.34 3.67
C ILE A 119 -9.21 -4.62 3.39
N ASN A 120 -8.93 -5.72 4.09
CA ASN A 120 -9.66 -6.98 3.92
C ASN A 120 -11.07 -6.91 4.55
N ILE A 121 -11.21 -6.25 5.69
CA ILE A 121 -12.53 -5.94 6.29
C ILE A 121 -13.30 -5.02 5.35
N TYR A 122 -12.69 -3.93 4.89
CA TYR A 122 -13.31 -3.01 3.94
C TYR A 122 -13.80 -3.75 2.69
N PHE A 123 -12.93 -4.54 2.03
CA PHE A 123 -13.31 -5.36 0.87
C PHE A 123 -14.49 -6.28 1.18
N SER A 124 -14.47 -6.97 2.32
CA SER A 124 -15.53 -7.92 2.68
C SER A 124 -16.88 -7.23 2.91
N LEU A 125 -16.91 -6.05 3.54
CA LEU A 125 -18.12 -5.24 3.72
C LEU A 125 -18.66 -4.67 2.40
N ASN A 126 -17.82 -4.65 1.36
CA ASN A 126 -18.06 -3.98 0.10
C ASN A 126 -18.11 -4.94 -1.09
N ARG A 127 -18.07 -6.25 -0.84
CA ARG A 127 -17.91 -7.25 -1.91
C ARG A 127 -19.02 -7.19 -2.97
N ASP A 128 -20.24 -6.84 -2.57
CA ASP A 128 -21.42 -6.92 -3.43
C ASP A 128 -21.81 -5.57 -4.06
N ARG A 129 -20.99 -4.51 -3.94
CA ARG A 129 -21.29 -3.21 -4.58
C ARG A 129 -20.31 -2.94 -5.73
N PRO A 130 -20.79 -2.99 -6.99
CA PRO A 130 -19.93 -2.86 -8.17
C PRO A 130 -19.44 -1.43 -8.40
N ILE A 131 -20.23 -0.41 -8.06
CA ILE A 131 -19.88 0.99 -8.29
C ILE A 131 -19.18 1.55 -7.04
N ARG A 132 -17.98 2.10 -7.23
CA ARG A 132 -17.13 2.70 -6.17
C ARG A 132 -16.83 4.15 -6.45
N ASN A 133 -16.18 4.82 -5.49
CA ASN A 133 -15.79 6.23 -5.58
C ASN A 133 -16.98 7.20 -5.72
N GLU A 134 -16.71 8.47 -5.47
CA GLU A 134 -17.68 9.55 -5.60
C GLU A 134 -17.60 10.21 -7.00
N ASN A 135 -18.46 11.20 -7.23
CA ASN A 135 -18.38 12.02 -8.43
C ASN A 135 -17.01 12.72 -8.49
N GLY A 136 -16.36 12.68 -9.65
CA GLY A 136 -15.03 13.26 -9.85
C GLY A 136 -13.86 12.30 -9.55
N TRP A 137 -14.13 11.00 -9.37
CA TRP A 137 -13.10 9.96 -9.32
C TRP A 137 -12.17 9.98 -10.53
N GLY A 138 -10.94 9.50 -10.35
CA GLY A 138 -9.95 9.46 -11.43
C GLY A 138 -9.52 10.84 -11.92
N LYS A 139 -9.78 11.90 -11.14
CA LYS A 139 -9.29 13.25 -11.43
C LYS A 139 -7.76 13.22 -11.50
N TYR A 140 -7.23 13.67 -12.63
CA TYR A 140 -5.79 13.88 -12.78
C TYR A 140 -5.38 15.11 -11.96
N ILE A 141 -4.63 14.87 -10.88
CA ILE A 141 -4.14 15.93 -10.00
C ILE A 141 -2.72 16.30 -10.41
N ARG A 142 -2.49 17.58 -10.72
CA ARG A 142 -1.17 18.08 -11.12
C ARG A 142 -0.42 18.67 -9.92
N PRO A 143 0.92 18.81 -9.98
CA PRO A 143 1.69 19.43 -8.89
C PRO A 143 1.20 20.84 -8.52
N GLU A 144 0.74 21.63 -9.49
CA GLU A 144 0.16 22.96 -9.27
C GLU A 144 -1.17 22.94 -8.49
N ASP A 145 -1.89 21.81 -8.50
CA ASP A 145 -3.12 21.63 -7.74
C ASP A 145 -2.85 21.24 -6.26
N ARG A 146 -1.57 21.06 -5.89
CA ARG A 146 -1.13 20.49 -4.61
C ARG A 146 -0.43 21.54 -3.74
N PRO A 147 -1.18 22.32 -2.93
CA PRO A 147 -0.60 23.38 -2.10
C PRO A 147 0.47 22.88 -1.11
N ILE A 148 0.48 21.58 -0.77
CA ILE A 148 1.50 21.00 0.11
C ILE A 148 2.94 21.19 -0.40
N PHE A 149 3.14 21.31 -1.72
CA PHE A 149 4.47 21.46 -2.29
C PHE A 149 5.05 22.87 -2.14
N THR A 150 4.19 23.87 -1.95
CA THR A 150 4.59 25.27 -1.71
C THR A 150 4.35 25.72 -0.27
N ALA A 151 3.77 24.86 0.57
CA ALA A 151 3.44 25.18 1.95
C ALA A 151 4.69 25.44 2.81
N GLU A 152 4.60 26.42 3.70
CA GLU A 152 5.65 26.72 4.68
C GLU A 152 5.63 25.66 5.79
N VAL A 153 6.81 25.12 6.13
CA VAL A 153 6.95 24.19 7.25
C VAL A 153 7.10 25.00 8.54
N VAL A 154 6.05 25.05 9.35
CA VAL A 154 6.04 25.83 10.61
C VAL A 154 6.70 25.05 11.74
N GLU A 155 6.45 23.73 11.81
CA GLU A 155 6.98 22.88 12.86
C GLU A 155 7.41 21.52 12.31
N THR A 156 8.46 20.96 12.90
CA THR A 156 8.95 19.60 12.59
C THR A 156 8.94 18.74 13.85
N LEU A 157 8.18 17.65 13.81
CA LEU A 157 8.16 16.60 14.83
C LEU A 157 9.01 15.42 14.35
N ILE A 158 9.87 14.88 15.21
CA ILE A 158 10.79 13.79 14.85
C ILE A 158 10.50 12.58 15.73
N TYR A 159 10.20 11.45 15.10
CA TYR A 159 9.92 10.19 15.77
C TYR A 159 10.93 9.12 15.36
N SER A 160 11.48 8.40 16.33
CA SER A 160 12.40 7.26 16.09
C SER A 160 11.93 5.94 16.73
N SER A 161 11.06 6.01 17.73
CA SER A 161 10.35 4.88 18.34
C SER A 161 9.23 5.42 19.20
N TYR A 162 8.18 4.62 19.37
CA TYR A 162 7.12 4.93 20.31
C TYR A 162 7.33 4.28 21.67
N GLY A 163 6.98 5.02 22.72
CA GLY A 163 6.87 4.49 24.07
C GLY A 163 5.46 3.94 24.35
N ARG A 164 5.08 3.77 25.62
CA ARG A 164 3.86 3.05 26.05
C ARG A 164 2.56 3.72 25.56
N SER A 165 1.44 2.99 25.60
CA SER A 165 0.12 3.44 25.11
C SER A 165 -0.33 4.84 25.57
N TYR A 166 -0.07 5.22 26.82
CA TYR A 166 -0.44 6.56 27.33
C TYR A 166 0.33 7.70 26.63
N GLN A 167 1.61 7.48 26.31
CA GLN A 167 2.41 8.46 25.56
C GLN A 167 1.86 8.64 24.14
N LYS A 168 1.13 7.65 23.60
CA LYS A 168 0.49 7.72 22.29
C LYS A 168 -0.68 8.67 22.25
N ALA A 169 -1.53 8.65 23.27
CA ALA A 169 -2.62 9.61 23.37
C ALA A 169 -2.07 11.04 23.40
N GLN A 170 -1.10 11.32 24.28
CA GLN A 170 -0.51 12.65 24.44
C GLN A 170 0.12 13.21 23.16
N GLU A 171 0.81 12.36 22.39
CA GLU A 171 1.43 12.75 21.14
C GLU A 171 0.41 12.89 19.99
N ILE A 172 -0.69 12.11 20.00
CA ILE A 172 -1.82 12.35 19.08
C ILE A 172 -2.40 13.73 19.38
N ASP A 173 -2.68 14.03 20.66
CA ASP A 173 -3.22 15.33 21.08
C ASP A 173 -2.29 16.46 20.64
N ARG A 174 -0.97 16.31 20.87
CA ARG A 174 0.05 17.24 20.41
C ARG A 174 -0.01 17.45 18.89
N ILE A 175 -0.07 16.39 18.09
CA ILE A 175 -0.14 16.52 16.62
C ILE A 175 -1.41 17.27 16.21
N VAL A 176 -2.55 16.93 16.80
CA VAL A 176 -3.84 17.57 16.50
C VAL A 176 -3.84 19.05 16.91
N GLU A 177 -3.30 19.39 18.08
CA GLU A 177 -3.12 20.78 18.52
C GLU A 177 -2.28 21.58 17.52
N LYS A 178 -1.15 21.01 17.07
CA LYS A 178 -0.29 21.65 16.07
C LYS A 178 -0.99 21.81 14.73
N LEU A 179 -1.69 20.79 14.24
CA LEU A 179 -2.49 20.89 13.02
C LEU A 179 -3.56 21.98 13.13
N ASN A 180 -4.23 22.08 14.28
CA ASN A 180 -5.26 23.08 14.53
C ASN A 180 -4.72 24.52 14.66
N ALA A 181 -3.42 24.68 14.87
CA ALA A 181 -2.76 25.99 14.91
C ALA A 181 -2.29 26.47 13.53
N LEU A 182 -2.29 25.60 12.50
CA LEU A 182 -1.82 25.95 11.16
C LEU A 182 -2.79 26.90 10.44
N ASN A 183 -2.19 27.88 9.74
CA ASN A 183 -2.85 28.69 8.72
C ASN A 183 -2.98 27.94 7.39
N GLU A 184 -3.68 28.53 6.42
CA GLU A 184 -3.94 27.88 5.15
C GLU A 184 -2.66 27.51 4.39
N ASN A 185 -1.64 28.36 4.33
CA ASN A 185 -0.43 28.10 3.55
C ASN A 185 0.68 27.38 4.33
N GLU A 186 0.36 26.86 5.51
CA GLU A 186 1.30 26.24 6.43
C GLU A 186 1.13 24.72 6.48
N CYS A 187 2.19 24.01 6.86
CA CYS A 187 2.16 22.58 7.06
C CYS A 187 2.96 22.15 8.30
N LEU A 188 2.51 21.04 8.89
CA LEU A 188 3.24 20.32 9.92
C LEU A 188 4.09 19.25 9.26
N GLN A 189 5.38 19.22 9.58
CA GLN A 189 6.29 18.18 9.12
C GLN A 189 6.52 17.13 10.22
N ILE A 190 6.42 15.86 9.84
CA ILE A 190 6.65 14.70 10.71
C ILE A 190 7.73 13.84 10.06
N ILE A 191 8.85 13.66 10.74
CA ILE A 191 9.96 12.83 10.28
C ILE A 191 9.98 11.52 11.05
N LEU A 192 9.72 10.42 10.35
CA LEU A 192 9.78 9.07 10.88
C LEU A 192 11.13 8.44 10.54
N ARG A 193 12.03 8.35 11.52
CA ARG A 193 13.36 7.77 11.33
C ARG A 193 13.29 6.24 11.36
N LYS A 194 13.91 5.60 10.38
CA LYS A 194 14.15 4.17 10.40
C LYS A 194 15.19 3.84 11.48
N ARG A 195 15.00 2.70 12.15
CA ARG A 195 16.00 2.13 13.06
C ARG A 195 16.71 0.97 12.41
N THR A 196 17.98 0.79 12.78
CA THR A 196 18.73 -0.45 12.59
C THR A 196 18.56 -1.30 13.85
N MET A 197 18.14 -2.56 13.69
CA MET A 197 18.28 -3.53 14.78
C MET A 197 19.75 -3.95 14.89
N GLY A 198 20.28 -4.00 16.12
CA GLY A 198 21.63 -4.49 16.36
C GLY A 198 21.74 -6.00 16.11
N VAL A 199 22.84 -6.46 15.53
CA VAL A 199 23.09 -7.87 15.14
C VAL A 199 22.93 -8.85 16.32
N LEU A 200 23.29 -8.43 17.55
CA LEU A 200 23.14 -9.25 18.77
C LEU A 200 21.67 -9.56 19.12
N SER A 201 20.75 -8.60 18.89
CA SER A 201 19.32 -8.81 19.16
C SER A 201 18.70 -9.86 18.23
N PHE A 202 19.28 -10.04 17.04
CA PHE A 202 18.79 -10.95 16.02
C PHE A 202 19.12 -12.42 16.32
N SER A 203 20.36 -12.72 16.72
CA SER A 203 20.76 -14.08 17.10
C SER A 203 19.92 -14.60 18.28
N LEU A 204 19.59 -13.71 19.22
CA LEU A 204 18.71 -14.03 20.33
C LEU A 204 17.28 -14.37 19.88
N VAL A 205 16.68 -13.57 19.00
CA VAL A 205 15.32 -13.84 18.46
C VAL A 205 15.29 -15.15 17.66
N ARG A 206 16.33 -15.46 16.88
CA ARG A 206 16.44 -16.77 16.18
C ARG A 206 16.49 -17.93 17.17
N TYR A 207 17.28 -17.80 18.23
CA TYR A 207 17.38 -18.82 19.26
C TYR A 207 16.06 -19.01 20.03
N VAL A 208 15.39 -17.92 20.39
CA VAL A 208 14.07 -17.95 21.03
C VAL A 208 13.02 -18.61 20.12
N ASN A 209 12.96 -18.25 18.84
CA ASN A 209 12.04 -18.87 17.89
C ASN A 209 12.35 -20.37 17.66
N LEU A 210 13.62 -20.76 17.68
CA LEU A 210 14.01 -22.17 17.64
C LEU A 210 13.50 -22.92 18.88
N LEU A 211 13.70 -22.37 20.08
CA LEU A 211 13.20 -22.96 21.33
C LEU A 211 11.68 -23.07 21.34
N ILE A 212 10.96 -22.02 20.93
CA ILE A 212 9.50 -22.03 20.82
C ILE A 212 9.03 -23.16 19.89
N ARG A 213 9.69 -23.35 18.73
CA ARG A 213 9.37 -24.44 17.79
C ARG A 213 9.63 -25.81 18.40
N ILE A 214 10.76 -25.98 19.09
CA ILE A 214 11.10 -27.21 19.82
C ILE A 214 10.04 -27.50 20.89
N CYS A 215 9.62 -26.48 21.64
CA CYS A 215 8.60 -26.57 22.68
C CYS A 215 7.15 -26.65 22.15
N ARG A 216 6.95 -26.63 20.81
CA ARG A 216 5.63 -26.65 20.14
C ARG A 216 4.65 -25.58 20.64
N LEU A 217 5.17 -24.47 21.16
CA LEU A 217 4.34 -23.35 21.59
C LEU A 217 3.76 -22.66 20.35
N ARG A 218 2.45 -22.39 20.34
CA ARG A 218 1.78 -21.59 19.31
C ARG A 218 2.01 -20.09 19.51
N LEU A 219 3.25 -19.72 19.80
CA LEU A 219 3.67 -18.34 20.03
C LEU A 219 4.83 -18.06 19.08
N GLY A 220 4.56 -17.71 17.83
CA GLY A 220 5.63 -17.21 16.95
C GLY A 220 5.95 -15.76 17.31
N ILE A 221 7.19 -15.44 17.65
CA ILE A 221 7.63 -14.04 17.48
C ILE A 221 7.80 -13.88 15.97
N ASP A 222 6.94 -13.07 15.35
CA ASP A 222 6.87 -12.92 13.90
C ASP A 222 8.27 -12.77 13.29
N TYR A 223 8.66 -13.83 12.59
CA TYR A 223 9.89 -13.90 11.83
C TYR A 223 9.65 -13.20 10.51
N ILE A 224 10.20 -11.99 10.37
CA ILE A 224 10.24 -11.29 9.09
C ILE A 224 11.58 -11.62 8.47
N GLU A 225 11.54 -12.46 7.43
CA GLU A 225 12.68 -13.06 6.73
C GLU A 225 13.69 -12.02 6.17
N ASN A 226 13.28 -10.75 6.09
CA ASN A 226 14.11 -9.65 5.58
C ASN A 226 14.92 -8.89 6.66
N VAL A 227 14.78 -9.20 7.96
CA VAL A 227 15.34 -8.36 9.05
C VAL A 227 16.88 -8.25 9.03
N GLU A 228 17.58 -9.15 8.31
CA GLU A 228 19.05 -9.19 8.27
C GLU A 228 19.72 -7.98 7.60
N LYS A 229 19.04 -7.14 6.81
CA LYS A 229 19.73 -6.09 6.01
C LYS A 229 19.06 -4.73 5.85
N GLU A 230 17.81 -4.53 6.26
CA GLU A 230 17.10 -3.29 5.95
C GLU A 230 16.81 -2.43 7.19
N LYS A 231 16.90 -1.11 7.04
CA LYS A 231 16.44 -0.17 8.06
C LYS A 231 14.90 -0.26 8.10
N TYR A 232 14.31 -0.43 9.28
CA TYR A 232 12.85 -0.59 9.43
C TYR A 232 12.21 0.58 10.18
N PHE A 233 10.95 0.87 9.87
CA PHE A 233 10.14 1.80 10.64
C PHE A 233 9.65 1.12 11.91
N TYR A 234 10.35 1.34 13.03
CA TYR A 234 9.80 1.01 14.35
C TYR A 234 8.72 2.01 14.79
N SER A 235 8.52 3.08 14.01
CA SER A 235 7.45 4.07 14.14
C SER A 235 6.12 3.61 13.54
N ALA A 236 5.91 2.30 13.35
CA ALA A 236 4.73 1.73 12.68
C ALA A 236 3.41 2.26 13.27
N ASP A 237 3.38 2.50 14.57
CA ASP A 237 2.26 3.14 15.27
C ASP A 237 2.01 4.58 14.83
N MET A 238 3.07 5.40 14.67
CA MET A 238 2.91 6.79 14.25
C MET A 238 2.56 6.88 12.76
N PHE A 239 3.09 5.97 11.94
CA PHE A 239 2.67 5.89 10.54
C PHE A 239 1.17 5.56 10.42
N TYR A 240 0.68 4.64 11.25
CA TYR A 240 -0.75 4.37 11.38
C TYR A 240 -1.54 5.57 11.89
N VAL A 241 -1.09 6.24 12.95
CA VAL A 241 -1.74 7.47 13.47
C VAL A 241 -1.86 8.52 12.37
N VAL A 242 -0.76 8.84 11.68
CA VAL A 242 -0.75 9.83 10.59
C VAL A 242 -1.71 9.40 9.47
N TRP A 243 -1.72 8.11 9.12
CA TRP A 243 -2.67 7.60 8.13
C TRP A 243 -4.13 7.76 8.57
N GLN A 244 -4.45 7.50 9.84
CA GLN A 244 -5.79 7.73 10.38
C GLN A 244 -6.17 9.22 10.38
N LEU A 245 -5.23 10.12 10.67
CA LEU A 245 -5.45 11.57 10.57
C LEU A 245 -5.77 11.98 9.13
N ILE A 246 -5.00 11.48 8.15
CA ILE A 246 -5.25 11.73 6.70
C ILE A 246 -6.65 11.22 6.29
N ARG A 247 -7.05 10.06 6.79
CA ARG A 247 -8.34 9.43 6.48
C ARG A 247 -9.52 10.06 7.24
N THR A 248 -9.26 10.88 8.26
CA THR A 248 -10.30 11.55 9.02
C THR A 248 -10.85 12.71 8.21
N GLN A 249 -12.12 12.61 7.81
CA GLN A 249 -12.76 13.57 6.93
C GLN A 249 -12.64 15.01 7.46
N GLY A 250 -12.18 15.92 6.59
CA GLY A 250 -12.06 17.34 6.90
C GLY A 250 -10.84 17.73 7.75
N LEU A 251 -10.08 16.77 8.30
CA LEU A 251 -8.93 17.10 9.15
C LEU A 251 -7.69 17.48 8.34
N ILE A 252 -7.41 16.75 7.27
CA ILE A 252 -6.26 16.97 6.39
C ILE A 252 -6.78 17.31 4.99
N ARG A 253 -6.35 18.46 4.44
CA ARG A 253 -6.71 18.85 3.06
C ARG A 253 -5.72 18.35 2.02
N ASP A 254 -4.44 18.30 2.40
CA ASP A 254 -3.37 17.88 1.51
C ASP A 254 -2.22 17.31 2.35
N TYR A 255 -1.47 16.37 1.78
CA TYR A 255 -0.32 15.74 2.43
C TYR A 255 0.72 15.28 1.42
N SER A 256 1.98 15.23 1.83
CA SER A 256 3.05 14.64 1.03
C SER A 256 3.81 13.63 1.87
N MET A 257 4.18 12.50 1.29
CA MET A 257 5.03 11.50 1.92
C MET A 257 6.22 11.22 1.01
N ILE A 258 7.42 11.43 1.53
CA ILE A 258 8.66 11.25 0.78
C ILE A 258 9.59 10.36 1.62
N GLU A 259 10.09 9.28 1.03
CA GLU A 259 11.09 8.43 1.65
C GLU A 259 12.49 8.92 1.28
N GLU A 260 13.25 9.38 2.27
CA GLU A 260 14.60 9.93 2.10
C GLU A 260 15.56 9.32 3.12
N ASN A 261 16.77 8.96 2.67
CA ASN A 261 17.96 8.56 3.44
C ASN A 261 17.76 8.24 4.93
N GLY A 262 17.05 7.15 5.22
CA GLY A 262 16.89 6.64 6.58
C GLY A 262 15.62 7.08 7.31
N GLY A 263 14.63 7.64 6.62
CA GLY A 263 13.32 7.95 7.17
C GLY A 263 12.22 8.18 6.12
N ILE A 264 11.01 8.48 6.59
CA ILE A 264 9.92 9.05 5.80
C ILE A 264 9.65 10.45 6.37
N THR A 265 9.64 11.43 5.49
CA THR A 265 9.17 12.78 5.78
C THR A 265 7.72 12.89 5.33
N ILE A 266 6.84 13.20 6.26
CA ILE A 266 5.43 13.42 6.01
C ILE A 266 5.15 14.90 6.26
N ARG A 267 4.46 15.57 5.33
CA ARG A 267 3.94 16.92 5.55
C ARG A 267 2.42 16.86 5.50
N LEU A 268 1.78 17.57 6.43
CA LEU A 268 0.33 17.57 6.61
C LEU A 268 -0.16 19.02 6.60
N MET A 269 -1.16 19.30 5.76
CA MET A 269 -1.90 20.56 5.79
C MET A 269 -3.26 20.36 6.43
N ARG A 270 -3.63 21.29 7.30
CA ARG A 270 -4.93 21.29 7.96
C ARG A 270 -6.06 21.50 6.95
N GLY A 271 -7.11 20.69 7.05
CA GLY A 271 -8.37 20.92 6.38
C GLY A 271 -9.27 21.92 7.11
N ILE A 272 -10.33 22.35 6.43
CA ILE A 272 -11.38 23.16 7.04
C ILE A 272 -12.23 22.18 7.86
N SER A 273 -12.32 22.43 9.17
CA SER A 273 -13.12 21.59 10.08
C SER A 273 -14.54 21.40 9.55
N LEU A 274 -15.10 20.20 9.70
CA LEU A 274 -16.54 19.92 9.46
C LEU A 274 -17.45 20.90 10.21
N SER A 275 -17.03 21.39 11.39
CA SER A 275 -17.77 22.42 12.14
C SER A 275 -17.77 23.80 11.47
N GLN A 276 -16.77 24.12 10.63
CA GLN A 276 -16.70 25.37 9.86
C GLN A 276 -17.44 25.25 8.51
N GLN A 277 -17.53 24.05 7.93
CA GLN A 277 -18.35 23.81 6.74
C GLN A 277 -19.86 23.97 7.00
N LEU A 278 -20.34 23.58 8.18
CA LEU A 278 -21.75 23.75 8.57
C LEU A 278 -22.14 25.21 8.87
N ILE A 279 -21.16 26.10 9.11
CA ILE A 279 -21.39 27.53 9.37
C ILE A 279 -21.30 28.35 8.06
N SER A 280 -20.79 27.75 6.97
CA SER A 280 -20.58 28.40 5.67
C SER A 280 -21.56 27.93 4.57
N GLN A 281 -22.55 27.12 4.92
CA GLN A 281 -23.71 26.76 4.09
C GLN A 281 -24.97 27.42 4.63
#